data_AF-A0A258GBC8-F1
#
_entry.id   AF-A0A258GBC8-F1
#
_cell.length_a   1.000
_cell.length_b   1.000
_cell.length_c   1.000
_cell.angle_alpha   90.00
_cell.angle_beta   90.00
_cell.angle_gamma   90.00
#
_symmetry.space_group_name_H-M   'P 1'
#
loop_
_entity.id
_entity.type
_entity.pdbx_description
1 polymer ?
#
loop_
_entity_poly.entity_id
_entity_poly.type
_entity_poly.pdbx_seq_one_letter_code
_entity_poly.pdbx_strand_id
1 'polypeptide(L)'
;MVEQGNGKVTKTETWGLKNLAYKIDRNRKAHFVLLNIEAPGDVVAELERQARINEDIIRYMTVRVDELEEGPSVMMRKNERERRRSRERGED
;
A
#
# COMPACT_ATOMS: atom_id res chain seq x y z
N MET A 1 12.84 6.46 9.45
CA MET A 1 12.33 7.82 9.17
C MET A 1 11.04 8.11 9.92
N VAL A 2 9.91 7.43 9.63
CA VAL A 2 8.63 7.71 10.32
C VAL A 2 8.75 7.59 11.84
N GLU A 3 9.29 6.47 12.35
CA GLU A 3 9.50 6.28 13.79
C GLU A 3 10.53 7.23 14.41
N GLN A 4 11.52 7.67 13.62
CA GLN A 4 12.54 8.62 14.07
C GLN A 4 11.98 10.05 14.17
N GLY A 5 10.90 10.36 13.44
CA GLY A 5 10.20 11.64 13.48
C GLY A 5 9.00 11.65 14.43
N ASN A 6 8.98 10.80 15.46
CA ASN A 6 7.83 10.65 16.36
C ASN A 6 6.51 10.23 15.66
N GLY A 7 6.60 9.60 14.49
CA GLY A 7 5.48 8.92 13.84
C GLY A 7 5.41 7.44 14.21
N LYS A 8 4.29 6.80 13.90
CA LYS A 8 4.04 5.38 14.09
C LYS A 8 3.45 4.78 12.83
N VAL A 9 3.98 3.64 12.41
CA VAL A 9 3.36 2.84 11.35
C VAL A 9 2.40 1.86 12.02
N THR A 10 1.09 2.07 11.83
CA THR A 10 0.08 1.21 12.45
C THR A 10 -0.25 -0.01 11.60
N LYS A 11 0.00 0.07 10.29
CA LYS A 11 -0.30 -1.02 9.36
C LYS A 11 0.57 -0.96 8.11
N THR A 12 1.02 -2.13 7.67
CA THR A 12 1.69 -2.32 6.39
C THR A 12 1.07 -3.50 5.67
N GLU A 13 0.52 -3.29 4.48
CA GLU A 13 -0.01 -4.36 3.64
C GLU A 13 0.62 -4.34 2.26
N THR A 14 1.20 -5.46 1.85
CA THR A 14 1.67 -5.67 0.49
C THR A 14 0.59 -6.37 -0.32
N TRP A 15 0.01 -5.67 -1.29
CA TRP A 15 -1.00 -6.24 -2.19
C TRP A 15 -0.39 -7.02 -3.36
N GLY A 16 0.93 -6.93 -3.54
CA GLY A 16 1.68 -7.62 -4.57
C GLY A 16 1.59 -6.96 -5.94
N LEU A 17 2.02 -7.69 -6.97
CA LEU A 17 2.05 -7.23 -8.36
C LEU A 17 0.63 -7.19 -8.93
N LYS A 18 0.21 -6.02 -9.44
CA LYS A 18 -1.09 -5.83 -10.08
C LYS A 18 -0.93 -5.15 -11.43
N ASN A 19 -1.87 -5.43 -12.35
CA ASN A 19 -1.97 -4.71 -13.61
C ASN A 19 -2.49 -3.29 -13.37
N LEU A 20 -1.85 -2.31 -14.00
CA LEU A 20 -2.30 -0.92 -14.01
C LEU A 20 -3.41 -0.74 -15.04
N ALA A 21 -4.36 0.15 -14.77
CA ALA A 21 -5.44 0.47 -15.71
C ALA A 21 -4.92 1.12 -17.00
N TYR A 22 -3.79 1.83 -16.91
CA TYR A 22 -3.06 2.43 -18.02
C TYR A 22 -1.56 2.47 -17.70
N LYS A 23 -0.71 2.72 -18.71
CA LYS A 23 0.74 2.79 -18.50
C LYS A 23 1.10 3.98 -17.62
N ILE A 24 1.92 3.76 -16.61
CA ILE A 24 2.52 4.79 -15.78
C ILE A 24 4.01 4.61 -15.88
N ASP A 25 4.73 5.66 -16.26
CA ASP A 25 6.17 5.61 -16.48
C ASP A 25 6.61 4.36 -17.28
N ARG A 26 5.92 4.13 -18.41
CA ARG A 26 6.10 2.97 -19.32
C ARG A 26 5.77 1.58 -18.72
N ASN A 27 5.50 1.47 -17.44
CA ASN A 27 5.13 0.22 -16.76
C ASN A 27 3.64 -0.13 -16.94
N ARG A 28 3.33 -1.42 -17.09
CA ARG A 28 1.95 -1.96 -17.15
C ARG A 28 1.53 -2.71 -15.88
N LYS A 29 2.50 -3.05 -15.03
CA LYS A 29 2.29 -3.72 -13.74
C LYS A 29 3.12 -3.00 -12.69
N ALA A 30 2.66 -2.99 -11.46
CA ALA A 30 3.39 -2.43 -10.34
C ALA A 30 3.11 -3.21 -9.06
N HIS A 31 4.04 -3.16 -8.11
CA HIS A 31 3.82 -3.64 -6.76
C HIS A 31 3.06 -2.57 -5.96
N PHE A 32 1.96 -2.97 -5.34
CA PHE A 32 1.15 -2.08 -4.51
C PHE A 32 1.41 -2.36 -3.03
N VAL A 33 1.61 -1.29 -2.26
CA VAL A 33 1.76 -1.31 -0.81
C VAL A 33 0.81 -0.26 -0.23
N LEU A 34 0.10 -0.64 0.83
CA LEU A 34 -0.69 0.26 1.66
C LEU A 34 0.04 0.44 3.00
N LEU A 35 0.15 1.69 3.44
CA LEU A 35 0.69 2.07 4.73
C LEU A 35 -0.36 2.89 5.48
N ASN A 36 -0.63 2.51 6.73
CA ASN A 36 -1.31 3.40 7.68
C ASN A 36 -0.24 3.97 8.60
N ILE A 37 -0.18 5.30 8.67
CA ILE A 37 0.79 6.02 9.48
C ILE A 37 0.07 7.07 10.33
N GLU A 38 0.44 7.14 11.60
CA GLU A 38 0.15 8.26 12.49
C GLU A 38 1.43 9.08 12.56
N ALA A 39 1.47 10.23 11.91
CA ALA A 39 2.69 11.03 11.89
C ALA A 39 2.36 12.52 11.83
N PRO A 40 3.22 13.37 12.42
CA PRO A 40 3.22 14.81 12.18
C PRO A 40 3.33 15.15 10.68
N GLY A 41 2.77 16.29 10.29
CA GLY A 41 2.67 16.68 8.87
C GLY A 41 4.03 16.91 8.18
N ASP A 42 5.04 17.35 8.92
CA ASP A 42 6.42 17.50 8.45
C ASP A 42 7.07 16.15 8.11
N VAL A 43 6.81 15.11 8.90
CA VAL A 43 7.26 13.73 8.62
C VAL A 43 6.60 13.20 7.35
N VAL A 44 5.31 13.48 7.15
CA VAL A 44 4.59 13.10 5.92
C VAL A 44 5.17 13.83 4.71
N ALA A 45 5.44 15.14 4.82
CA ALA A 45 6.04 15.91 3.74
C ALA A 45 7.43 15.39 3.34
N GLU A 46 8.25 15.00 4.32
CA GLU A 46 9.55 14.37 4.04
C GLU A 46 9.39 12.99 3.39
N LEU A 47 8.40 12.19 3.81
CA LEU A 47 8.11 10.90 3.18
C LEU A 47 7.76 11.06 1.70
N GLU A 48 6.90 12.03 1.38
CA GLU A 48 6.52 12.33 0.00
C GLU A 48 7.71 12.86 -0.81
N ARG A 49 8.59 13.66 -0.20
CA ARG A 49 9.83 14.12 -0.85
C ARG A 49 10.73 12.95 -1.22
N GLN A 50 10.94 12.00 -0.31
CA GLN A 50 11.73 10.79 -0.58
C GLN A 50 11.07 9.91 -1.63
N ALA A 51 9.75 9.73 -1.56
CA ALA A 51 8.99 8.94 -2.54
C ALA A 51 9.08 9.54 -3.95
N ARG A 52 9.11 10.87 -4.07
CA ARG A 52 9.29 11.55 -5.36
C ARG A 52 10.70 11.40 -5.93
N ILE A 53 11.72 11.32 -5.09
CA ILE A 53 13.13 11.20 -5.52
C ILE A 53 13.45 9.76 -5.91
N ASN A 54 12.79 8.79 -5.31
CA ASN A 54 13.04 7.38 -5.58
C ASN A 54 12.41 6.95 -6.91
N GLU A 55 13.25 6.57 -7.88
CA GLU A 55 12.85 6.13 -9.22
C GLU A 55 12.06 4.80 -9.20
N ASP A 56 12.20 3.98 -8.15
CA ASP A 56 11.41 2.74 -8.00
C ASP A 56 9.94 3.03 -7.67
N ILE A 57 9.62 4.23 -7.18
CA ILE A 57 8.27 4.65 -6.82
C ILE A 57 7.68 5.46 -7.98
N ILE A 58 6.99 4.76 -8.88
CA ILE A 58 6.36 5.39 -10.07
C ILE A 58 5.11 6.23 -9.74
N ARG A 59 4.51 6.05 -8.56
CA ARG A 59 3.35 6.81 -8.07
C ARG A 59 3.14 6.56 -6.58
N TYR A 60 2.79 7.62 -5.85
CA TYR A 60 2.28 7.56 -4.49
C TYR A 60 1.03 8.42 -4.33
N MET A 61 0.24 8.16 -3.30
CA MET A 61 -0.91 8.97 -2.94
C MET A 61 -1.06 8.92 -1.42
N THR A 62 -1.06 10.10 -0.81
CA THR A 62 -1.28 10.26 0.63
C THR A 62 -2.68 10.80 0.84
N VAL A 63 -3.43 10.21 1.76
CA VAL A 63 -4.78 10.65 2.10
C VAL A 63 -4.83 10.88 3.61
N ARG A 64 -5.20 12.09 4.02
CA ARG A 64 -5.50 12.36 5.42
C ARG A 64 -6.86 11.76 5.73
N VAL A 65 -6.93 10.99 6.81
CA VAL A 65 -8.15 10.41 7.35
C VAL A 65 -8.33 10.89 8.78
N ASP A 66 -9.56 10.87 9.27
CA ASP A 66 -9.85 11.22 10.67
C ASP A 66 -9.45 10.06 11.59
N GLU A 67 -9.64 8.82 11.15
CA GLU A 67 -9.26 7.59 11.87
C GLU A 67 -8.69 6.54 10.93
N LEU A 68 -7.77 5.71 11.44
CA LEU A 68 -7.14 4.63 10.67
C LEU A 68 -7.94 3.34 10.85
N GLU A 69 -8.45 2.79 9.75
CA GLU A 69 -9.21 1.53 9.79
C GLU A 69 -8.39 0.35 10.32
N GLU A 70 -8.96 -0.37 11.27
CA GLU A 70 -8.42 -1.61 11.81
C GLU A 70 -8.76 -2.84 10.94
N GLY A 71 -7.94 -3.88 11.05
CA GLY A 71 -8.12 -5.14 10.33
C GLY A 71 -7.68 -5.09 8.86
N PRO A 72 -7.92 -6.15 8.07
CA PRO A 72 -7.40 -6.23 6.70
C PRO A 72 -8.14 -5.31 5.74
N SER A 73 -7.45 -4.75 4.75
CA SER A 73 -8.08 -3.94 3.69
C SER A 73 -9.01 -4.77 2.81
N VAL A 74 -9.88 -4.09 2.07
CA VAL A 74 -10.75 -4.72 1.06
C VAL A 74 -9.95 -5.56 0.06
N MET A 75 -8.76 -5.08 -0.34
CA MET A 75 -7.89 -5.80 -1.27
C MET A 75 -7.39 -7.12 -0.67
N MET A 76 -6.98 -7.12 0.60
CA MET A 76 -6.54 -8.33 1.30
C MET A 76 -7.70 -9.31 1.51
N ARG A 77 -8.87 -8.82 1.93
CA ARG A 77 -10.08 -9.64 2.11
C ARG A 77 -10.49 -10.33 0.80
N LYS A 78 -10.42 -9.62 -0.33
CA LYS A 78 -10.73 -10.19 -1.66
C LYS A 78 -9.76 -11.29 -2.06
N ASN A 79 -8.46 -11.04 -1.92
CA ASN A 79 -7.41 -12.02 -2.26
C ASN A 79 -7.54 -13.29 -1.42
N GLU A 80 -7.81 -13.17 -0.12
CA GLU A 80 -8.01 -14.32 0.75
C GLU A 80 -9.22 -15.18 0.32
N ARG A 81 -10.35 -14.54 0.00
CA ARG A 81 -11.54 -15.24 -0.50
C ARG A 81 -11.27 -15.98 -1.81
N GLU A 82 -10.53 -15.36 -2.74
CA GLU A 82 -10.14 -16.01 -4.00
C GLU A 82 -9.21 -17.21 -3.77
N ARG A 83 -8.23 -17.08 -2.86
CA ARG A 83 -7.33 -18.18 -2.50
C ARG A 83 -8.06 -19.36 -1.88
N ARG A 84 -9.02 -19.12 -0.96
CA ARG A 84 -9.83 -20.19 -0.35
C ARG A 84 -10.62 -20.96 -1.41
N ARG A 85 -11.32 -20.23 -2.29
CA ARG A 85 -12.06 -20.84 -3.41
C ARG A 85 -11.18 -21.63 -4.38
N SER A 86 -9.93 -21.22 -4.59
CA SER A 86 -9.00 -21.94 -5.46
C SER A 86 -8.51 -23.25 -4.84
N ARG A 87 -8.39 -23.32 -3.51
CA ARG A 87 -7.97 -24.54 -2.80
C ARG A 87 -9.07 -25.59 -2.83
N GLU A 88 -10.30 -25.17 -2.55
CA GLU A 88 -11.49 -26.05 -2.56
C GLU A 88 -11.77 -26.69 -3.93
N ARG A 89 -11.29 -26.10 -5.04
CA ARG A 89 -11.46 -26.65 -6.40
C ARG A 89 -10.31 -27.53 -6.87
N GLY A 90 -9.22 -27.59 -6.12
CA GLY A 90 -8.01 -28.35 -6.49
C GLY A 90 -7.91 -29.72 -5.80
N GLU A 91 -8.95 -30.11 -5.06
CA GLU A 91 -9.03 -31.38 -4.33
C GLU A 91 -9.84 -32.47 -5.07
N ASP A 92 -10.17 -32.26 -6.36
CA ASP A 92 -10.73 -33.26 -7.29
C ASP A 92 -9.70 -33.72 -8.35
#